data_AF-A0A0B0NL02-F1
#
_entry.id   AF-A0A0B0NL02-F1
#
_cell.length_a   1.000
_cell.length_b   1.000
_cell.length_c   1.000
_cell.angle_alpha   90.00
_cell.angle_beta   90.00
_cell.angle_gamma   90.00
#
_symmetry.space_group_name_H-M   'P 1'
#
loop_
_entity.id
_entity.type
_entity.pdbx_description
1 polymer ?
#
loop_
_entity_poly.entity_id
_entity_poly.type
_entity_poly.pdbx_seq_one_letter_code
_entity_poly.pdbx_strand_id
1 'polypeptide(L)'
;MKDTLRYLAGIAGPSGYGSKTTAQQVADNSSSPLHRLTAIITGATSGIGAETARVLAKRGVRVVIPARDIKKAAELKEGIENENPNVEIMLFEIDLSSLASVKRFCTQFLALGLPLNILM
;
A
#
# COMPACT_ATOMS: atom_id res chain seq x y z
N MET A 1 -4.42 9.87 32.29
CA MET A 1 -4.90 8.54 32.73
C MET A 1 -6.18 8.10 31.99
N LYS A 2 -7.24 8.93 31.95
CA LYS A 2 -8.49 8.60 31.21
C LYS A 2 -8.29 8.44 29.69
N ASP A 3 -7.53 9.31 29.04
CA ASP A 3 -7.32 9.22 27.58
C ASP A 3 -6.48 8.01 27.18
N THR A 4 -5.46 7.67 27.98
CA THR A 4 -4.67 6.45 27.81
C THR A 4 -5.55 5.20 27.92
N LEU A 5 -6.47 5.16 28.90
CA LEU A 5 -7.43 4.05 29.05
C LEU A 5 -8.38 3.96 27.85
N ARG A 6 -8.88 5.10 27.33
CA ARG A 6 -9.74 5.13 26.14
C ARG A 6 -9.01 4.64 24.89
N TYR A 7 -7.76 5.07 24.70
CA TYR A 7 -6.90 4.62 23.61
C TYR A 7 -6.66 3.10 23.68
N LEU A 8 -6.29 2.57 24.85
CA LEU A 8 -6.06 1.14 25.03
C LEU A 8 -7.33 0.30 24.86
N ALA A 9 -8.49 0.83 25.28
CA ALA A 9 -9.78 0.18 25.07
C ALA A 9 -10.20 0.14 23.59
N GLY A 10 -9.60 0.96 22.72
CA GLY A 10 -9.94 1.10 21.31
C GLY A 10 -11.20 1.92 21.06
N ILE A 11 -11.58 2.76 22.02
CA ILE A 11 -12.76 3.63 21.90
C ILE A 11 -12.47 4.70 20.83
N ALA A 12 -13.37 4.81 19.85
CA ALA A 12 -13.26 5.80 18.79
C ALA A 12 -13.26 7.24 19.35
N GLY A 13 -12.40 8.08 18.77
CA GLY A 13 -12.36 9.51 19.03
C GLY A 13 -13.37 10.29 18.17
N PRO A 14 -13.30 11.63 18.15
CA PRO A 14 -14.16 12.48 17.32
C PRO A 14 -14.10 12.18 15.82
N SER A 15 -13.01 11.58 15.33
CA SER A 15 -12.86 11.13 13.94
C SER A 15 -13.68 9.89 13.59
N GLY A 16 -14.29 9.22 14.58
CA GLY A 16 -14.95 7.93 14.40
C GLY A 16 -14.00 6.73 14.37
N TYR A 17 -12.68 6.96 14.52
CA TYR A 17 -11.65 5.91 14.51
C TYR A 17 -10.92 5.82 15.86
N GLY A 18 -10.40 4.64 16.18
CA GLY A 18 -9.65 4.35 17.40
C GLY A 18 -8.46 3.41 17.13
N SER A 19 -7.71 3.04 18.18
CA SER A 19 -6.49 2.22 18.06
C SER A 19 -6.71 0.81 17.50
N LYS A 20 -7.96 0.31 17.53
CA LYS A 20 -8.36 -0.99 16.98
C LYS A 20 -8.92 -0.89 15.56
N THR A 21 -9.07 0.32 15.01
CA THR A 21 -9.56 0.50 13.64
C THR A 21 -8.54 -0.02 12.65
N THR A 22 -8.97 -0.88 11.73
CA THR A 22 -8.11 -1.43 10.69
C THR A 22 -7.99 -0.48 9.49
N ALA A 23 -6.91 -0.61 8.71
CA ALA A 23 -6.76 0.13 7.47
C ALA A 23 -7.94 -0.13 6.50
N GLN A 24 -8.43 -1.38 6.48
CA GLN A 24 -9.61 -1.74 5.70
C GLN A 24 -10.86 -0.94 6.13
N GLN A 25 -11.15 -0.84 7.43
CA GLN A 25 -12.30 -0.07 7.93
C GLN A 25 -12.20 1.42 7.58
N VAL A 26 -10.99 1.99 7.66
CA VAL A 26 -10.77 3.39 7.26
C VAL A 26 -11.04 3.55 5.76
N ALA A 27 -10.50 2.65 4.94
CA ALA A 27 -10.72 2.67 3.50
C ALA A 27 -12.21 2.54 3.20
N ASP A 28 -12.92 1.57 3.80
CA ASP A 28 -14.36 1.26 3.67
C ASP A 28 -15.30 2.44 3.81
N ASN A 29 -14.93 3.45 4.61
CA ASN A 29 -15.71 4.66 4.78
C ASN A 29 -15.47 5.74 3.70
N SER A 30 -14.48 5.57 2.82
CA SER A 30 -14.23 6.51 1.72
C SER A 30 -15.05 6.15 0.49
N SER A 31 -15.89 7.08 0.04
CA SER A 31 -16.80 6.96 -1.11
C SER A 31 -16.18 7.34 -2.45
N SER A 32 -14.94 7.82 -2.45
CA SER A 32 -14.26 8.24 -3.69
C SER A 32 -13.89 7.03 -4.55
N PRO A 33 -14.24 7.01 -5.84
CA PRO A 33 -13.79 5.96 -6.74
C PRO A 33 -12.28 6.03 -6.92
N LEU A 34 -11.56 4.98 -6.50
CA LEU A 34 -10.10 4.89 -6.61
C LEU A 34 -9.63 4.10 -7.84
N HIS A 35 -10.57 3.68 -8.69
CA HIS A 35 -10.27 3.02 -9.95
C HIS A 35 -9.42 3.93 -10.85
N ARG A 36 -8.38 3.36 -11.48
CA ARG A 36 -7.41 4.02 -12.36
C ARG A 36 -6.33 4.87 -11.68
N LEU A 37 -6.29 4.91 -10.34
CA LEU A 37 -5.14 5.49 -9.65
C LEU A 37 -3.96 4.51 -9.65
N THR A 38 -2.74 5.04 -9.68
CA THR A 38 -1.51 4.26 -9.44
C THR A 38 -0.81 4.73 -8.18
N ALA A 39 -0.43 3.79 -7.33
CA ALA A 39 0.33 4.02 -6.12
C ALA A 39 1.69 3.30 -6.18
N ILE A 40 2.78 4.00 -5.89
CA ILE A 40 4.07 3.38 -5.58
C ILE A 40 4.16 3.28 -4.06
N ILE A 41 4.28 2.05 -3.54
CA ILE A 41 4.39 1.80 -2.10
C ILE A 41 5.78 1.24 -1.81
N THR A 42 6.68 2.09 -1.31
CA THR A 42 8.00 1.65 -0.86
C THR A 42 7.91 0.88 0.45
N GLY A 43 8.82 -0.07 0.69
CA GLY A 43 8.79 -0.86 1.92
C GLY A 43 7.55 -1.75 2.07
N ALA A 44 6.84 -2.05 0.97
CA ALA A 44 5.58 -2.78 1.04
C ALA A 44 5.73 -4.25 1.44
N THR A 45 6.93 -4.82 1.52
CA THR A 45 7.11 -6.26 1.79
C THR A 45 6.74 -6.70 3.22
N SER A 46 6.47 -5.77 4.14
CA SER A 46 6.02 -6.09 5.50
C SER A 46 5.33 -4.91 6.19
N GLY A 47 4.73 -5.17 7.36
CA GLY A 47 4.21 -4.13 8.26
C GLY A 47 3.17 -3.21 7.61
N ILE A 48 3.32 -1.91 7.85
CA ILE A 48 2.39 -0.87 7.39
C ILE A 48 2.36 -0.80 5.86
N GLY A 49 3.51 -0.96 5.19
CA GLY A 49 3.58 -0.93 3.73
C GLY A 49 2.81 -2.09 3.10
N ALA A 50 2.91 -3.30 3.67
CA ALA A 50 2.17 -4.47 3.20
C ALA A 50 0.66 -4.29 3.34
N GLU A 51 0.21 -3.83 4.50
CA GLU A 51 -1.20 -3.58 4.74
C GLU A 51 -1.75 -2.45 3.85
N THR A 52 -0.95 -1.40 3.63
CA THR A 52 -1.30 -0.31 2.71
C THR A 52 -1.46 -0.83 1.28
N ALA A 53 -0.50 -1.61 0.79
CA ALA A 53 -0.56 -2.22 -0.54
C ALA A 53 -1.80 -3.11 -0.69
N ARG A 54 -2.07 -3.99 0.29
CA ARG A 54 -3.24 -4.88 0.30
C ARG A 54 -4.56 -4.10 0.23
N VAL A 55 -4.73 -3.10 1.08
CA VAL A 55 -5.98 -2.31 1.15
C VAL A 55 -6.18 -1.45 -0.10
N LEU A 56 -5.13 -0.81 -0.62
CA LEU A 56 -5.23 -0.02 -1.86
C LEU A 56 -5.50 -0.92 -3.08
N ALA A 57 -4.84 -2.07 -3.18
CA ALA A 57 -5.08 -3.04 -4.25
C ALA A 57 -6.55 -3.52 -4.21
N LYS A 58 -7.07 -3.89 -3.04
CA LYS A 58 -8.46 -4.32 -2.86
C LYS A 58 -9.48 -3.22 -3.22
N ARG A 59 -9.06 -1.96 -3.15
CA ARG A 59 -9.83 -0.78 -3.58
C ARG A 59 -9.76 -0.50 -5.09
N GLY A 60 -9.05 -1.32 -5.85
CA GLY A 60 -8.88 -1.18 -7.30
C GLY A 60 -7.85 -0.12 -7.70
N VAL A 61 -6.96 0.26 -6.78
CA VAL A 61 -5.76 1.04 -7.11
C VAL A 61 -4.72 0.09 -7.72
N ARG A 62 -4.06 0.53 -8.80
CA ARG A 62 -2.87 -0.16 -9.30
C ARG A 62 -1.71 0.06 -8.34
N VAL A 63 -1.17 -1.02 -7.78
CA VAL A 63 -0.09 -0.94 -6.82
C VAL A 63 1.23 -1.34 -7.47
N VAL A 64 2.21 -0.46 -7.41
CA VAL A 64 3.58 -0.71 -7.79
C VAL A 64 4.40 -0.90 -6.52
N ILE A 65 4.99 -2.08 -6.37
CA ILE A 65 5.80 -2.46 -5.21
C ILE A 65 7.26 -2.52 -5.65
N PRO A 66 8.02 -1.43 -5.47
CA PRO A 66 9.46 -1.48 -5.61
C PRO A 66 10.08 -2.09 -4.34
N ALA A 67 10.87 -3.15 -4.48
CA ALA A 67 11.46 -3.87 -3.36
C ALA A 67 12.90 -4.30 -3.63
N ARG A 68 13.71 -4.37 -2.55
CA ARG A 68 15.06 -4.97 -2.59
C ARG A 68 14.99 -6.50 -2.72
N ASP A 69 14.03 -7.11 -2.05
CA ASP A 69 13.79 -8.55 -2.06
C ASP A 69 12.51 -8.82 -2.86
N ILE A 70 12.70 -9.14 -4.15
CA ILE A 70 11.58 -9.40 -5.06
C ILE A 70 10.82 -10.67 -4.68
N LYS A 71 11.47 -11.64 -4.03
CA LYS A 71 10.80 -12.86 -3.59
C LYS A 71 9.75 -12.55 -2.53
N LYS A 72 10.10 -11.76 -1.51
CA LYS A 72 9.11 -11.31 -0.51
C LYS A 72 8.00 -10.46 -1.11
N ALA A 73 8.31 -9.63 -2.11
CA ALA A 73 7.29 -8.86 -2.81
C ALA A 73 6.33 -9.76 -3.61
N ALA A 74 6.83 -10.84 -4.20
CA ALA A 74 6.03 -11.85 -4.90
C ALA A 74 5.11 -12.63 -3.93
N GLU A 75 5.63 -13.05 -2.77
CA GLU A 75 4.83 -13.72 -1.73
C GLU A 75 3.68 -12.82 -1.24
N LEU A 76 3.95 -11.54 -1.02
CA LEU A 76 2.90 -10.57 -0.69
C LEU A 76 1.87 -10.43 -1.82
N LYS A 77 2.34 -10.26 -3.06
CA LYS A 77 1.47 -10.13 -4.23
C LYS A 77 0.53 -11.33 -4.34
N GLU A 78 1.06 -12.55 -4.24
CA GLU A 78 0.28 -13.79 -4.27
C GLU A 78 -0.78 -13.81 -3.15
N GLY A 79 -0.40 -13.42 -1.93
CA GLY A 79 -1.35 -13.29 -0.81
C GLY A 79 -2.51 -12.34 -1.11
N ILE A 80 -2.22 -11.18 -1.71
CA ILE A 80 -3.25 -10.19 -2.07
C ILE A 80 -4.12 -10.69 -3.24
N GLU A 81 -3.53 -11.32 -4.26
CA GLU A 81 -4.25 -11.89 -5.39
C GLU A 81 -5.17 -13.04 -4.97
N ASN A 82 -4.77 -13.84 -3.97
CA ASN A 82 -5.62 -14.86 -3.37
C ASN A 82 -6.85 -14.27 -2.64
N GLU A 83 -6.74 -13.08 -2.05
CA GLU A 83 -7.87 -12.37 -1.44
C GLU A 83 -8.78 -11.71 -2.50
N ASN A 84 -8.21 -11.23 -3.60
CA ASN A 84 -8.94 -10.58 -4.70
C ASN A 84 -8.21 -10.78 -6.04
N PRO A 85 -8.68 -11.69 -6.91
CA PRO A 85 -8.01 -12.02 -8.17
C PRO A 85 -7.93 -10.88 -9.20
N ASN A 86 -8.71 -9.81 -9.04
CA ASN A 86 -8.80 -8.72 -10.01
C ASN A 86 -7.90 -7.51 -9.67
N VAL A 87 -6.93 -7.69 -8.77
CA VAL A 87 -6.00 -6.61 -8.39
C VAL A 87 -4.88 -6.43 -9.44
N GLU A 88 -4.41 -5.19 -9.58
CA GLU A 88 -3.30 -4.87 -10.50
C GLU A 88 -2.04 -4.54 -9.68
N ILE A 89 -1.13 -5.52 -9.56
CA ILE A 89 0.11 -5.37 -8.78
C ILE A 89 1.35 -5.60 -9.66
N MET A 90 2.22 -4.60 -9.72
CA MET A 90 3.49 -4.61 -10.46
C MET A 90 4.67 -4.62 -9.49
N LEU A 91 5.65 -5.47 -9.74
CA LEU A 91 6.85 -5.60 -8.90
C LEU A 91 8.06 -5.05 -9.66
N PHE A 92 8.89 -4.28 -8.97
CA PHE A 92 10.16 -3.80 -9.51
C PHE A 92 11.28 -3.98 -8.49
N GLU A 93 12.46 -4.38 -8.95
CA GLU A 93 13.64 -4.39 -8.09
C GLU A 93 14.12 -2.96 -7.87
N ILE A 94 14.28 -2.56 -6.61
CA ILE A 94 14.89 -1.29 -6.25
C ILE A 94 15.81 -1.46 -5.04
N ASP A 95 16.90 -0.73 -5.05
CA ASP A 95 17.68 -0.46 -3.85
C ASP A 95 17.69 1.05 -3.60
N LEU A 96 16.92 1.48 -2.59
CA LEU A 96 16.79 2.90 -2.23
C LEU A 96 18.09 3.51 -1.70
N SER A 97 19.08 2.68 -1.33
CA SER A 97 20.42 3.17 -0.95
C SER A 97 21.29 3.52 -2.18
N SER A 98 20.86 3.16 -3.39
CA SER A 98 21.59 3.38 -4.63
C SER A 98 20.82 4.28 -5.59
N LEU A 99 21.29 5.52 -5.80
CA LEU A 99 20.68 6.44 -6.77
C LEU A 99 20.67 5.88 -8.21
N ALA A 100 21.66 5.06 -8.57
CA ALA A 100 21.66 4.38 -9.86
C ALA A 100 20.51 3.37 -9.97
N SER A 101 20.22 2.64 -8.89
CA SER A 101 19.07 1.73 -8.82
C SER A 101 17.74 2.50 -8.90
N VAL A 102 17.61 3.59 -8.14
CA VAL A 102 16.43 4.46 -8.17
C VAL A 102 16.20 5.03 -9.58
N LYS A 103 17.25 5.52 -10.26
CA LYS A 103 17.13 6.03 -11.64
C LYS A 103 16.65 4.96 -12.62
N ARG A 104 17.15 3.72 -12.50
CA ARG A 104 16.68 2.60 -13.34
C ARG A 104 15.20 2.31 -13.11
N PHE A 105 14.77 2.25 -11.85
CA PHE A 105 13.35 2.10 -11.50
C PHE A 105 12.51 3.23 -12.09
N CYS A 106 12.92 4.50 -11.93
CA CYS A 106 12.20 5.63 -12.51
C CYS A 106 12.03 5.50 -14.03
N THR A 107 13.09 5.12 -14.76
CA THR A 107 13.01 4.88 -16.21
C THR A 107 12.00 3.77 -16.54
N GLN A 108 12.03 2.66 -15.81
CA GLN A 108 11.10 1.55 -16.01
C GLN A 108 9.65 1.97 -15.72
N PHE A 109 9.41 2.68 -14.62
CA PHE A 109 8.07 3.16 -14.25
C PHE A 109 7.53 4.17 -15.27
N LEU A 110 8.35 5.13 -15.71
CA LEU A 110 7.96 6.12 -16.72
C LEU A 110 7.60 5.47 -18.06
N ALA A 111 8.30 4.39 -18.43
CA ALA A 111 8.01 3.63 -19.65
C ALA A 111 6.62 2.94 -19.64
N LEU A 112 6.00 2.77 -18.47
CA LEU A 112 4.63 2.23 -18.38
C LEU A 112 3.58 3.23 -18.87
N GLY A 113 3.90 4.52 -18.97
CA GLY A 113 2.94 5.56 -19.37
C GLY A 113 1.80 5.77 -18.35
N LEU A 114 2.02 5.37 -17.10
CA LEU A 114 1.01 5.46 -16.04
C LEU A 114 1.17 6.76 -15.23
N PRO A 115 0.07 7.38 -14.77
CA PRO A 115 0.15 8.48 -13.83
C PRO A 115 0.65 7.98 -12.48
N LEU A 116 1.45 8.77 -11.77
CA LEU A 116 1.75 8.57 -10.36
C LEU A 116 0.79 9.43 -9.54
N ASN A 117 -0.11 8.79 -8.79
CA ASN A 117 -1.09 9.50 -7.95
C ASN A 117 -0.69 9.49 -6.47
N ILE A 118 -0.07 8.40 -6.01
CA ILE A 118 0.29 8.20 -4.60
C ILE A 118 1.73 7.67 -4.54
N LEU A 119 2.54 8.27 -3.68
CA LEU A 119 3.88 7.78 -3.34
C LEU A 119 3.96 7.64 -1.82
N MET A 120 4.25 6.43 -1.35
CA MET A 120 4.38 6.10 0.08
C MET A 120 5.74 5.48 0.39
#